data_AF-A0A143PPK6-F1
#
_entry.id   AF-A0A143PPK6-F1
#
_cell.length_a   1.000
_cell.length_b   1.000
_cell.length_c   1.000
_cell.angle_alpha   90.00
_cell.angle_beta   90.00
_cell.angle_gamma   90.00
#
_symmetry.space_group_name_H-M   'P 1'
#
loop_
_entity.id
_entity.type
_entity.pdbx_description
1 polymer ?
#
loop_
_entity_poly.entity_id
_entity_poly.type
_entity_poly.pdbx_seq_one_letter_code
_entity_poly.pdbx_strand_id
1 'polypeptide(L)'
;MKNAFVLLPLVFTDAAITPAHVLRVVVVLAAFCCAASAIYCANDVMDRDADRAHPRKQHRPVASGQISAPMALAFAVILGVAAMWLALWASTWAAVLLAAYLANNLAYNLVLRHKTIADVMSIAVGFLLRILAGAAAIPVRPTSWLLLCGFFLALLLGFTKRRVEIAHAADQRYRGVLSNYSAQKLDVAISVTAAVTLVTYALYTVDASTVALHRTEYLPATLPLVSYGIFRIIFKAQEGSGDGPVDFVFRDPVVLMIGAAWVVMSFLILSYSQ
;
A
#
# COMPACT_ATOMS: atom_id res chain seq x y z
N MET A 1 -0.95 6.83 -6.64
CA MET A 1 -1.02 6.99 -5.17
C MET A 1 -0.32 5.87 -4.40
N LYS A 2 -0.72 4.59 -4.52
CA LYS A 2 -0.10 3.47 -3.77
C LYS A 2 1.42 3.30 -3.96
N ASN A 3 1.98 3.83 -5.04
CA ASN A 3 3.42 3.76 -5.26
C ASN A 3 4.21 4.82 -4.46
N ALA A 4 3.54 5.79 -3.81
CA ALA A 4 4.20 6.79 -2.98
C ALA A 4 4.99 6.17 -1.81
N PHE A 5 4.67 4.94 -1.40
CA PHE A 5 5.43 4.17 -0.41
C PHE A 5 6.88 3.89 -0.84
N VAL A 6 7.20 3.98 -2.14
CA VAL A 6 8.59 3.93 -2.64
C VAL A 6 9.40 5.13 -2.12
N LEU A 7 8.76 6.27 -1.85
CA LEU A 7 9.43 7.48 -1.35
C LEU A 7 9.71 7.42 0.16
N LEU A 8 9.08 6.49 0.88
CA LEU A 8 9.14 6.38 2.34
C LEU A 8 10.57 6.38 2.91
N PRO A 9 11.55 5.68 2.30
CA PRO A 9 12.94 5.72 2.74
C PRO A 9 13.54 7.13 2.76
N LEU A 10 13.16 8.05 1.86
CA LEU A 10 13.67 9.44 1.86
C LEU A 10 13.26 10.22 3.12
N VAL A 11 12.17 9.85 3.78
CA VAL A 11 11.69 10.50 5.01
C VAL A 11 12.42 9.95 6.24
N PHE A 12 12.89 8.71 6.17
CA PHE A 12 13.52 7.98 7.28
C PHE A 12 15.02 7.78 7.08
N THR A 13 15.66 8.67 6.34
CA THR A 13 17.11 8.68 6.11
C THR A 13 17.73 9.89 6.79
N ASP A 14 18.94 9.70 7.27
CA ASP A 14 19.77 10.73 7.89
C ASP A 14 20.10 11.88 6.92
N ALA A 15 20.68 12.97 7.44
CA ALA A 15 20.91 14.25 6.75
C ALA A 15 21.81 14.21 5.47
N ALA A 16 22.28 13.04 5.04
CA ALA A 16 23.15 12.84 3.87
C ALA A 16 22.38 12.52 2.56
N ILE A 17 21.13 12.94 2.43
CA ILE A 17 20.37 12.80 1.17
C ILE A 17 20.95 13.79 0.15
N THR A 18 21.47 13.26 -0.96
CA THR A 18 21.92 14.05 -2.10
C THR A 18 20.81 14.14 -3.15
N PRO A 19 20.83 15.15 -4.04
CA PRO A 19 19.92 15.17 -5.19
C PRO A 19 19.96 13.89 -6.03
N ALA A 20 21.12 13.23 -6.11
CA ALA A 20 21.26 11.94 -6.78
C ALA A 20 20.47 10.81 -6.10
N HIS A 21 20.43 10.79 -4.75
CA HIS A 21 19.61 9.84 -3.99
C HIS A 21 18.13 10.06 -4.27
N VAL A 22 17.66 11.31 -4.24
CA VAL A 22 16.27 11.65 -4.55
C VAL A 22 15.91 11.21 -5.97
N LEU A 23 16.77 11.51 -6.96
CA LEU A 23 16.55 11.11 -8.35
C LEU A 23 16.40 9.59 -8.49
N ARG A 24 17.28 8.80 -7.84
CA ARG A 24 17.19 7.33 -7.90
C ARG A 24 15.87 6.82 -7.33
N VAL A 25 15.42 7.32 -6.18
CA VAL A 25 14.15 6.89 -5.58
C VAL A 25 12.95 7.32 -6.45
N VAL A 26 12.99 8.52 -7.03
CA VAL A 26 11.96 8.99 -7.99
C VAL A 26 11.94 8.11 -9.25
N VAL A 27 13.09 7.65 -9.73
CA VAL A 27 13.16 6.69 -10.85
C VAL A 27 12.56 5.34 -10.46
N VAL A 28 12.81 4.84 -9.24
CA VAL A 28 12.13 3.63 -8.74
C VAL A 28 10.61 3.87 -8.65
N LEU A 29 10.17 5.03 -8.19
CA LEU A 29 8.74 5.39 -8.17
C LEU A 29 8.15 5.34 -9.59
N ALA A 30 8.83 5.92 -10.58
CA ALA A 30 8.43 5.87 -11.98
C ALA A 30 8.37 4.42 -12.50
N ALA A 31 9.36 3.58 -12.16
CA ALA A 31 9.35 2.16 -12.48
C ALA A 31 8.12 1.43 -11.93
N PHE A 32 7.78 1.65 -10.66
CA PHE A 32 6.56 1.07 -10.06
C PHE A 32 5.26 1.61 -10.66
N CYS A 33 5.25 2.87 -11.14
CA CYS A 33 4.12 3.43 -11.88
C CYS A 33 3.96 2.75 -13.24
N CYS A 34 5.04 2.59 -14.01
CA CYS A 34 5.02 1.84 -15.27
C CYS A 34 4.58 0.39 -15.06
N ALA A 35 5.13 -0.30 -14.06
CA ALA A 35 4.74 -1.67 -13.71
C ALA A 35 3.26 -1.78 -13.32
N ALA A 36 2.75 -0.86 -12.49
CA ALA A 36 1.34 -0.84 -12.12
C ALA A 36 0.44 -0.61 -13.34
N SER A 37 0.80 0.33 -14.23
CA SER A 37 0.08 0.58 -15.48
C SER A 37 0.10 -0.63 -16.40
N ALA A 38 1.23 -1.33 -16.52
CA ALA A 38 1.34 -2.58 -17.29
C ALA A 38 0.37 -3.65 -16.76
N ILE A 39 0.33 -3.85 -15.44
CA ILE A 39 -0.61 -4.78 -14.79
C ILE A 39 -2.06 -4.38 -15.08
N TYR A 40 -2.40 -3.09 -14.99
CA TYR A 40 -3.76 -2.63 -15.29
C TYR A 40 -4.15 -2.87 -16.76
N CYS A 41 -3.26 -2.58 -17.71
CA CYS A 41 -3.51 -2.84 -19.12
C CYS A 41 -3.71 -4.34 -19.39
N ALA A 42 -2.89 -5.21 -18.80
CA ALA A 42 -3.05 -6.66 -18.92
C ALA A 42 -4.38 -7.13 -18.30
N ASN A 43 -4.74 -6.61 -17.12
CA ASN A 43 -5.99 -6.93 -16.45
C ASN A 43 -7.22 -6.48 -17.25
N ASP A 44 -7.20 -5.29 -17.85
CA ASP A 44 -8.30 -4.79 -18.68
C ASP A 44 -8.53 -5.66 -19.93
N VAL A 45 -7.48 -6.33 -20.44
CA VAL A 45 -7.64 -7.34 -21.50
C VAL A 45 -8.25 -8.63 -20.97
N MET A 46 -7.78 -9.12 -19.82
CA MET A 46 -8.29 -10.36 -19.20
C MET A 46 -9.76 -10.23 -18.77
N ASP A 47 -10.13 -9.08 -18.23
CA ASP A 47 -11.48 -8.81 -17.71
C ASP A 47 -12.43 -8.25 -18.80
N ARG A 48 -12.00 -8.16 -20.06
CA ARG A 48 -12.71 -7.48 -21.16
C ARG A 48 -14.18 -7.88 -21.29
N ASP A 49 -14.46 -9.19 -21.34
CA ASP A 49 -15.82 -9.68 -21.57
C ASP A 49 -16.72 -9.50 -20.34
N ALA A 50 -16.14 -9.67 -19.15
CA ALA A 50 -16.84 -9.40 -17.89
C ALA A 50 -17.14 -7.91 -17.71
N ASP A 51 -16.20 -7.04 -18.07
CA ASP A 51 -16.35 -5.60 -17.98
C ASP A 51 -17.35 -5.06 -19.02
N ARG A 52 -17.42 -5.67 -20.21
CA ARG A 52 -18.47 -5.39 -21.22
C ARG A 52 -19.89 -5.63 -20.69
N ALA A 53 -20.08 -6.68 -19.90
CA ALA A 53 -21.38 -7.00 -19.31
C ALA A 53 -21.74 -6.12 -18.10
N HIS A 54 -20.81 -5.32 -17.57
CA HIS A 54 -21.00 -4.56 -16.34
C HIS A 54 -21.48 -3.12 -16.61
N PRO A 55 -22.60 -2.66 -16.00
CA PRO A 55 -23.24 -1.37 -16.30
C PRO A 55 -22.31 -0.14 -16.22
N ARG A 56 -21.35 -0.14 -15.28
CA ARG A 56 -20.37 0.95 -15.14
C ARG A 56 -19.02 0.69 -15.84
N LYS A 57 -18.62 -0.57 -16.05
CA LYS A 57 -17.25 -0.89 -16.54
C LYS A 57 -17.21 -1.12 -18.05
N GLN A 58 -18.38 -1.22 -18.69
CA GLN A 58 -18.51 -1.33 -20.14
C GLN A 58 -17.83 -0.19 -20.92
N HIS A 59 -17.67 0.99 -20.30
CA HIS A 59 -17.03 2.15 -20.91
C HIS A 59 -15.49 2.12 -20.86
N ARG A 60 -14.87 1.13 -20.22
CA ARG A 60 -13.40 1.00 -20.19
C ARG A 60 -12.86 0.87 -21.62
N PRO A 61 -11.70 1.46 -21.97
CA PRO A 61 -11.22 1.53 -23.35
C PRO A 61 -11.11 0.18 -24.09
N VAL A 62 -10.71 -0.90 -23.40
CA VAL A 62 -10.61 -2.25 -23.98
C VAL A 62 -11.99 -2.93 -24.08
N ALA A 63 -12.84 -2.73 -23.07
CA ALA A 63 -14.20 -3.27 -23.05
C ALA A 63 -15.09 -2.61 -24.13
N SER A 64 -15.03 -1.29 -24.26
CA SER A 64 -15.77 -0.53 -25.29
C SER A 64 -15.21 -0.71 -26.70
N GLY A 65 -14.00 -1.28 -26.84
CA GLY A 65 -13.35 -1.50 -28.14
C GLY A 65 -12.62 -0.28 -28.69
N GLN A 66 -12.52 0.82 -27.94
CA GLN A 66 -11.70 1.99 -28.29
C GLN A 66 -10.21 1.62 -28.46
N ILE A 67 -9.74 0.63 -27.69
CA ILE A 67 -8.39 0.08 -27.79
C ILE A 67 -8.51 -1.43 -28.03
N SER A 68 -7.79 -1.94 -29.04
CA SER A 68 -7.75 -3.38 -29.33
C SER A 68 -6.95 -4.13 -28.25
N ALA A 69 -7.35 -5.36 -27.94
CA ALA A 69 -6.63 -6.19 -26.96
C ALA A 69 -5.13 -6.37 -27.30
N PRO A 70 -4.73 -6.63 -28.57
CA PRO A 70 -3.31 -6.70 -28.92
C PRO A 70 -2.55 -5.39 -28.65
N MET A 71 -3.17 -4.22 -28.90
CA MET A 71 -2.54 -2.93 -28.63
C MET A 71 -2.38 -2.68 -27.13
N ALA A 72 -3.38 -3.01 -26.31
CA ALA A 72 -3.29 -2.93 -24.86
C ALA A 72 -2.19 -3.86 -24.29
N LEU A 73 -2.08 -5.08 -24.81
CA LEU A 73 -1.01 -6.03 -24.46
C LEU A 73 0.37 -5.53 -24.88
N ALA A 74 0.52 -5.01 -26.10
CA ALA A 74 1.78 -4.43 -26.57
C ALA A 74 2.21 -3.26 -25.67
N PHE A 75 1.27 -2.38 -25.31
CA PHE A 75 1.53 -1.28 -24.39
C PHE A 75 1.91 -1.77 -22.98
N ALA A 76 1.25 -2.82 -22.47
CA ALA A 76 1.62 -3.45 -21.20
C ALA A 76 3.05 -3.99 -21.22
N VAL A 77 3.47 -4.65 -22.32
CA VAL A 77 4.84 -5.16 -22.48
C VAL A 77 5.84 -4.01 -22.51
N ILE A 78 5.59 -2.95 -23.29
CA ILE A 78 6.47 -1.77 -23.35
C ILE A 78 6.64 -1.15 -21.97
N LEU A 79 5.55 -0.96 -21.23
CA LEU A 79 5.58 -0.43 -19.86
C LEU A 79 6.32 -1.36 -18.90
N GLY A 80 6.17 -2.68 -19.04
CA GLY A 80 6.89 -3.67 -18.24
C GLY A 80 8.40 -3.63 -18.48
N VAL A 81 8.83 -3.54 -19.73
CA VAL A 81 10.25 -3.40 -20.11
C VAL A 81 10.81 -2.08 -19.60
N ALA A 82 10.09 -0.97 -19.80
CA ALA A 82 10.49 0.34 -19.29
C ALA A 82 10.62 0.35 -17.76
N ALA A 83 9.68 -0.30 -17.05
CA ALA A 83 9.74 -0.43 -15.60
C ALA A 83 11.01 -1.17 -15.15
N MET A 84 11.34 -2.29 -15.80
CA MET A 84 12.54 -3.06 -15.46
C MET A 84 13.83 -2.28 -15.76
N TRP A 85 13.87 -1.59 -16.90
CA TRP A 85 15.01 -0.76 -17.29
C TRP A 85 15.25 0.38 -16.29
N LEU A 86 14.19 1.11 -15.89
CA LEU A 86 14.27 2.17 -14.89
C LEU A 86 14.74 1.64 -13.54
N ALA A 87 14.23 0.49 -13.11
CA ALA A 87 14.64 -0.12 -11.85
C ALA A 87 16.11 -0.56 -11.86
N LEU A 88 16.58 -1.17 -12.95
CA LEU A 88 17.99 -1.56 -13.13
C LEU A 88 18.92 -0.34 -13.14
N TRP A 89 18.49 0.75 -13.77
CA TRP A 89 19.23 2.01 -13.76
C TRP A 89 19.39 2.56 -12.34
N ALA A 90 18.37 2.45 -11.49
CA ALA A 90 18.43 2.91 -10.12
C ALA A 90 19.28 1.99 -9.22
N SER A 91 19.07 0.68 -9.30
CA SER A 91 19.79 -0.35 -8.52
C SER A 91 19.40 -1.76 -8.95
N THR A 92 20.37 -2.68 -9.06
CA THR A 92 20.09 -4.10 -9.34
C THR A 92 19.11 -4.71 -8.33
N TRP A 93 19.21 -4.34 -7.05
CA TRP A 93 18.29 -4.82 -6.02
C TRP A 93 16.88 -4.24 -6.17
N ALA A 94 16.75 -2.99 -6.61
CA ALA A 94 15.44 -2.41 -6.93
C ALA A 94 14.76 -3.17 -8.08
N ALA A 95 15.53 -3.60 -9.10
CA ALA A 95 15.02 -4.43 -10.18
C ALA A 95 14.54 -5.81 -9.72
N VAL A 96 15.31 -6.49 -8.85
CA VAL A 96 14.91 -7.78 -8.25
C VAL A 96 13.61 -7.63 -7.45
N LEU A 97 13.49 -6.57 -6.64
CA LEU A 97 12.29 -6.31 -5.84
C LEU A 97 11.08 -5.94 -6.72
N LEU A 98 11.30 -5.22 -7.82
CA LEU A 98 10.26 -4.95 -8.81
C LEU A 98 9.81 -6.24 -9.52
N ALA A 99 10.74 -7.13 -9.88
CA ALA A 99 10.41 -8.43 -10.46
C ALA A 99 9.58 -9.28 -9.49
N ALA A 100 9.96 -9.34 -8.21
CA ALA A 100 9.18 -9.98 -7.17
C ALA A 100 7.78 -9.34 -7.02
N TYR A 101 7.68 -8.02 -7.15
CA TYR A 101 6.41 -7.31 -7.11
C TYR A 101 5.51 -7.69 -8.28
N LEU A 102 6.05 -7.75 -9.51
CA LEU A 102 5.32 -8.21 -10.70
C LEU A 102 4.86 -9.66 -10.56
N ALA A 103 5.74 -10.54 -10.07
CA ALA A 103 5.41 -11.94 -9.80
C ALA A 103 4.29 -12.09 -8.76
N ASN A 104 4.32 -11.30 -7.68
CA ASN A 104 3.26 -11.28 -6.68
C ASN A 104 1.91 -10.79 -7.27
N ASN A 105 1.91 -9.81 -8.17
CA ASN A 105 0.68 -9.36 -8.84
C ASN A 105 0.14 -10.42 -9.80
N LEU A 106 1.02 -11.11 -10.53
CA LEU A 106 0.61 -12.22 -11.39
C LEU A 106 0.00 -13.36 -10.56
N ALA A 107 0.66 -13.75 -9.47
CA ALA A 107 0.12 -14.74 -8.54
C ALA A 107 -1.23 -14.31 -7.94
N TYR A 108 -1.36 -13.02 -7.59
CA TYR A 108 -2.61 -12.45 -7.11
C TYR A 108 -3.74 -12.59 -8.11
N ASN A 109 -3.51 -12.15 -9.36
CA ASN A 109 -4.51 -12.19 -10.42
C ASN A 109 -4.94 -13.61 -10.78
N LEU A 110 -3.99 -14.56 -10.83
CA LEU A 110 -4.26 -15.94 -11.25
C LEU A 110 -4.87 -16.81 -10.14
N VAL A 111 -4.38 -16.67 -8.90
CA VAL A 111 -4.68 -17.64 -7.83
C VAL A 111 -5.05 -16.97 -6.51
N LEU A 112 -4.25 -16.03 -6.02
CA LEU A 112 -4.37 -15.59 -4.61
C LEU A 112 -5.63 -14.78 -4.36
N ARG A 113 -6.17 -14.06 -5.36
CA ARG A 113 -7.44 -13.32 -5.23
C ARG A 113 -8.64 -14.21 -4.86
N HIS A 114 -8.53 -15.52 -5.08
CA HIS A 114 -9.58 -16.50 -4.78
C HIS A 114 -9.36 -17.24 -3.46
N LYS A 115 -8.22 -17.05 -2.80
CA LYS A 115 -7.86 -17.71 -1.54
C LYS A 115 -7.99 -16.74 -0.37
N THR A 116 -8.76 -17.13 0.64
CA THR A 116 -8.93 -16.37 1.89
C THR A 116 -7.58 -16.11 2.54
N ILE A 117 -7.37 -14.91 3.09
CA ILE A 117 -6.15 -14.36 3.68
C ILE A 117 -5.02 -14.12 2.67
N ALA A 118 -4.80 -15.03 1.71
CA ALA A 118 -3.74 -14.93 0.72
C ALA A 118 -3.86 -13.67 -0.16
N ASP A 119 -5.09 -13.23 -0.44
CA ASP A 119 -5.35 -11.99 -1.16
C ASP A 119 -4.86 -10.76 -0.38
N VAL A 120 -5.16 -10.69 0.91
CA VAL A 120 -4.75 -9.58 1.79
C VAL A 120 -3.24 -9.63 2.08
N MET A 121 -2.68 -10.83 2.26
CA MET A 121 -1.23 -11.04 2.40
C MET A 121 -0.46 -10.54 1.18
N SER A 122 -0.94 -10.88 -0.03
CA SER A 122 -0.31 -10.42 -1.27
C SER A 122 -0.31 -8.89 -1.39
N ILE A 123 -1.38 -8.22 -0.93
CA ILE A 123 -1.42 -6.75 -0.86
C ILE A 123 -0.35 -6.23 0.08
N ALA A 124 -0.23 -6.78 1.29
CA ALA A 124 0.75 -6.35 2.29
C ALA A 124 2.20 -6.60 1.84
N VAL A 125 2.48 -7.75 1.21
CA VAL A 125 3.78 -8.03 0.56
C VAL A 125 4.07 -6.99 -0.52
N GLY A 126 3.07 -6.61 -1.33
CA GLY A 126 3.22 -5.57 -2.33
C GLY A 126 3.59 -4.20 -1.74
N PHE A 127 3.15 -3.87 -0.53
CA PHE A 127 3.57 -2.65 0.16
C PHE A 127 5.03 -2.74 0.63
N LEU A 128 5.41 -3.86 1.24
CA LEU A 128 6.79 -4.10 1.67
C LEU A 128 7.79 -4.01 0.50
N LEU A 129 7.49 -4.65 -0.62
CA LEU A 129 8.35 -4.64 -1.81
C LEU A 129 8.61 -3.23 -2.33
N ARG A 130 7.62 -2.32 -2.23
CA ARG A 130 7.78 -0.90 -2.62
C ARG A 130 8.75 -0.17 -1.70
N ILE A 131 8.57 -0.32 -0.38
CA ILE A 131 9.42 0.34 0.62
C ILE A 131 10.86 -0.16 0.46
N LEU A 132 11.04 -1.48 0.35
CA LEU A 132 12.34 -2.11 0.14
C LEU A 132 12.99 -1.67 -1.18
N ALA A 133 12.23 -1.56 -2.27
CA ALA A 133 12.79 -1.15 -3.56
C ALA A 133 13.25 0.32 -3.55
N GLY A 134 12.48 1.19 -2.89
CA GLY A 134 12.91 2.57 -2.65
C GLY A 134 14.19 2.62 -1.82
N ALA A 135 14.29 1.80 -0.77
CA ALA A 135 15.44 1.75 0.11
C ALA A 135 16.67 1.20 -0.60
N ALA A 136 16.51 0.20 -1.48
CA ALA A 136 17.58 -0.40 -2.27
C ALA A 136 18.23 0.57 -3.28
N ALA A 137 17.61 1.73 -3.54
CA ALA A 137 18.14 2.75 -4.45
C ALA A 137 19.13 3.72 -3.75
N ILE A 138 19.18 3.70 -2.43
CA ILE A 138 19.97 4.61 -1.58
C ILE A 138 20.69 3.82 -0.48
N PRO A 139 21.74 4.35 0.17
CA PRO A 139 22.51 3.62 1.16
C PRO A 139 21.81 3.57 2.53
N VAL A 140 20.56 3.09 2.57
CA VAL A 140 19.68 3.17 3.75
C VAL A 140 19.04 1.83 4.00
N ARG A 141 19.01 1.45 5.28
CA ARG A 141 18.35 0.23 5.74
C ARG A 141 17.15 0.63 6.60
N PRO A 142 15.91 0.40 6.13
CA PRO A 142 14.73 0.61 6.95
C PRO A 142 14.83 -0.25 8.22
N THR A 143 14.40 0.29 9.37
CA THR A 143 14.37 -0.50 10.60
C THR A 143 13.36 -1.65 10.48
N SER A 144 13.66 -2.79 11.10
CA SER A 144 12.76 -3.95 11.07
C SER A 144 11.38 -3.60 11.63
N TRP A 145 11.32 -2.74 12.65
CA TRP A 145 10.06 -2.26 13.23
C TRP A 145 9.22 -1.44 12.25
N LEU A 146 9.84 -0.57 11.46
CA LEU A 146 9.14 0.22 10.44
C LEU A 146 8.56 -0.69 9.34
N LEU A 147 9.32 -1.70 8.91
CA LEU A 147 8.85 -2.67 7.92
C LEU A 147 7.67 -3.50 8.47
N LEU A 148 7.78 -4.01 9.70
CA LEU A 148 6.69 -4.74 10.34
C LEU A 148 5.46 -3.85 10.53
N CYS A 149 5.63 -2.63 11.00
CA CYS A 149 4.54 -1.65 11.13
C CYS A 149 3.83 -1.42 9.79
N GLY A 150 4.58 -1.16 8.71
CA GLY A 150 4.02 -0.99 7.37
C GLY A 150 3.29 -2.23 6.86
N PHE A 151 3.82 -3.42 7.11
CA PHE A 151 3.20 -4.69 6.75
C PHE A 151 1.86 -4.92 7.46
N PHE A 152 1.84 -4.81 8.79
CA PHE A 152 0.62 -5.01 9.56
C PHE A 152 -0.41 -3.92 9.32
N LEU A 153 0.03 -2.67 9.09
CA LEU A 153 -0.87 -1.60 8.67
C LEU A 153 -1.50 -1.91 7.30
N ALA A 154 -0.75 -2.44 6.34
CA ALA A 154 -1.29 -2.86 5.06
C ALA A 154 -2.30 -4.03 5.19
N LEU A 155 -2.04 -4.98 6.09
CA LEU A 155 -3.01 -6.04 6.42
C LEU A 155 -4.27 -5.47 7.06
N LEU A 156 -4.15 -4.56 8.03
CA LEU A 156 -5.27 -3.88 8.67
C LEU A 156 -6.17 -3.19 7.65
N LEU A 157 -5.59 -2.43 6.73
CA LEU A 157 -6.34 -1.77 5.65
C LEU A 157 -6.95 -2.81 4.69
N GLY A 158 -6.23 -3.88 4.36
CA GLY A 158 -6.73 -4.96 3.51
C GLY A 158 -7.96 -5.66 4.11
N PHE A 159 -7.92 -6.04 5.39
CA PHE A 159 -9.05 -6.65 6.08
C PHE A 159 -10.21 -5.67 6.29
N THR A 160 -9.92 -4.42 6.62
CA THR A 160 -10.91 -3.34 6.71
C THR A 160 -11.68 -3.18 5.40
N LYS A 161 -10.96 -3.19 4.27
CA LYS A 161 -11.59 -3.15 2.94
C LYS A 161 -12.54 -4.33 2.73
N ARG A 162 -12.11 -5.56 3.05
CA ARG A 162 -12.99 -6.75 2.94
C ARG A 162 -14.21 -6.66 3.84
N ARG A 163 -14.06 -6.08 5.04
CA ARG A 163 -15.15 -5.93 6.01
C ARG A 163 -16.24 -4.98 5.51
N VAL A 164 -15.84 -3.87 4.88
CA VAL A 164 -16.75 -2.91 4.23
C VAL A 164 -17.39 -3.52 2.98
N GLU A 165 -16.64 -4.28 2.16
CA GLU A 165 -17.20 -4.98 0.99
C GLU A 165 -18.29 -5.99 1.39
N ILE A 166 -18.12 -6.74 2.50
CA ILE A 166 -19.16 -7.65 3.01
C ILE A 166 -20.40 -6.89 3.47
N ALA A 167 -20.24 -5.74 4.14
CA ALA A 167 -21.36 -4.93 4.59
C ALA A 167 -22.23 -4.46 3.41
N HIS A 168 -21.59 -4.03 2.31
CA HIS A 168 -22.28 -3.62 1.08
C HIS A 168 -22.80 -4.79 0.23
N ALA A 169 -22.20 -5.98 0.34
CA ALA A 169 -22.65 -7.17 -0.38
C ALA A 169 -24.00 -7.73 0.13
N ALA A 170 -24.52 -7.24 1.25
CA ALA A 170 -25.89 -7.52 1.67
C ALA A 170 -26.95 -6.97 0.69
N ASP A 171 -26.62 -5.91 -0.07
CA ASP A 171 -27.57 -5.22 -0.97
C ASP A 171 -27.54 -5.73 -2.43
N GLN A 172 -26.51 -6.48 -2.87
CA GLN A 172 -26.43 -6.96 -4.24
C GLN A 172 -25.82 -8.36 -4.34
N ARG A 173 -26.30 -9.13 -5.34
CA ARG A 173 -25.97 -10.50 -5.77
C ARG A 173 -24.48 -10.84 -6.00
N TYR A 174 -23.52 -10.24 -5.30
CA TYR A 174 -22.08 -10.54 -5.38
C TYR A 174 -21.71 -11.77 -4.52
N ARG A 175 -22.23 -12.94 -4.89
CA ARG A 175 -21.84 -14.25 -4.35
C ARG A 175 -20.51 -14.71 -4.98
N GLY A 176 -19.40 -14.09 -4.59
CA GLY A 176 -18.04 -14.54 -4.90
C GLY A 176 -17.29 -15.03 -3.66
N VAL A 177 -15.94 -14.97 -3.72
CA VAL A 177 -14.95 -15.34 -2.66
C VAL A 177 -15.26 -14.77 -1.26
N LEU A 178 -16.12 -13.75 -1.17
CA LEU A 178 -16.70 -13.23 0.07
C LEU A 178 -17.46 -14.31 0.88
N SER A 179 -17.88 -15.42 0.26
CA SER A 179 -18.53 -16.55 0.96
C SER A 179 -17.69 -17.18 2.07
N ASN A 180 -16.36 -17.04 2.00
CA ASN A 180 -15.45 -17.65 2.97
C ASN A 180 -15.11 -16.71 4.14
N TYR A 181 -15.46 -15.43 4.03
CA TYR A 181 -15.28 -14.44 5.08
C TYR A 181 -16.60 -14.22 5.83
N SER A 182 -16.55 -14.21 7.16
CA SER A 182 -17.64 -13.67 7.98
C SER A 182 -17.20 -12.35 8.59
N ALA A 183 -18.16 -11.47 8.89
CA ALA A 183 -17.90 -10.22 9.60
C ALA A 183 -17.08 -10.46 10.87
N GLN A 184 -17.46 -11.46 11.67
CA GLN A 184 -16.76 -11.83 12.90
C GLN A 184 -15.29 -12.25 12.67
N LYS A 185 -15.00 -13.08 11.65
CA LYS A 185 -13.62 -13.49 11.34
C LYS A 185 -12.77 -12.28 10.93
N LEU A 186 -13.35 -11.36 10.16
CA LEU A 186 -12.66 -10.13 9.75
C LEU A 186 -12.46 -9.18 10.93
N ASP A 187 -13.42 -9.04 11.83
CA ASP A 187 -13.31 -8.17 13.00
C ASP A 187 -12.18 -8.65 13.94
N VAL A 188 -12.02 -9.98 14.10
CA VAL A 188 -10.87 -10.57 14.82
C VAL A 188 -9.55 -10.27 14.09
N ALA A 189 -9.47 -10.50 12.77
CA ALA A 189 -8.26 -10.23 11.99
C ALA A 189 -7.87 -8.73 12.01
N ILE A 190 -8.84 -7.83 11.92
CA ILE A 190 -8.68 -6.38 12.05
C ILE A 190 -8.13 -6.04 13.43
N SER A 191 -8.71 -6.59 14.50
CA SER A 191 -8.27 -6.32 15.88
C SER A 191 -6.83 -6.79 16.14
N VAL A 192 -6.49 -8.01 15.69
CA VAL A 192 -5.13 -8.55 15.82
C VAL A 192 -4.13 -7.72 15.03
N THR A 193 -4.42 -7.40 13.77
CA THR A 193 -3.52 -6.59 12.93
C THR A 193 -3.36 -5.18 13.47
N ALA A 194 -4.42 -4.54 13.98
CA ALA A 194 -4.36 -3.23 14.63
C ALA A 194 -3.47 -3.24 15.88
N ALA A 195 -3.63 -4.24 16.75
CA ALA A 195 -2.79 -4.38 17.94
C ALA A 195 -1.31 -4.53 17.58
N VAL A 196 -0.99 -5.39 16.60
CA VAL A 196 0.39 -5.59 16.15
C VAL A 196 0.94 -4.33 15.46
N THR A 197 0.13 -3.61 14.67
CA THR A 197 0.53 -2.31 14.10
C THR A 197 0.90 -1.31 15.19
N LEU A 198 0.06 -1.17 16.24
CA LEU A 198 0.34 -0.25 17.34
C LEU A 198 1.58 -0.64 18.14
N VAL A 199 1.75 -1.93 18.44
CA VAL A 199 2.95 -2.43 19.13
C VAL A 199 4.21 -2.21 18.30
N THR A 200 4.19 -2.56 17.02
CA THR A 200 5.35 -2.37 16.14
C THR A 200 5.67 -0.90 15.90
N TYR A 201 4.66 -0.02 15.85
CA TYR A 201 4.87 1.42 15.83
C TYR A 201 5.46 1.95 17.15
N ALA A 202 4.95 1.52 18.30
CA ALA A 202 5.50 1.88 19.60
C ALA A 202 6.97 1.46 19.72
N LEU A 203 7.28 0.21 19.36
CA LEU A 203 8.64 -0.32 19.34
C LEU A 203 9.53 0.46 18.37
N TYR A 204 9.02 0.86 17.20
CA TYR A 204 9.74 1.76 16.31
C TYR A 204 10.09 3.09 17.00
N THR A 205 9.14 3.73 17.69
CA THR A 205 9.36 5.05 18.31
C THR A 205 10.37 5.05 19.47
N VAL A 206 10.64 3.91 20.10
CA VAL A 206 11.60 3.76 21.21
C VAL A 206 12.87 3.00 20.81
N ASP A 207 12.96 2.51 19.57
CA ASP A 207 14.10 1.72 19.11
C ASP A 207 15.39 2.56 19.13
N ALA A 208 16.47 1.99 19.67
CA ALA A 208 17.75 2.70 19.80
C ALA A 208 18.27 3.24 18.46
N SER A 209 18.06 2.51 17.36
CA SER A 209 18.48 2.96 16.01
C SER A 209 17.65 4.15 15.53
N THR A 210 16.37 4.21 15.93
CA THR A 210 15.44 5.28 15.55
C THR A 210 15.70 6.53 16.38
N VAL A 211 15.94 6.37 17.69
CA VAL A 211 16.38 7.45 18.58
C VAL A 211 17.73 8.01 18.10
N ALA A 212 18.69 7.16 17.72
CA ALA A 212 19.98 7.60 17.20
C ALA A 212 19.85 8.34 15.86
N LEU A 213 19.00 7.84 14.95
CA LEU A 213 18.74 8.45 13.64
C LEU A 213 18.11 9.84 13.76
N HIS A 214 17.09 9.98 14.59
CA HIS A 214 16.31 11.21 14.71
C HIS A 214 16.78 12.13 15.85
N ARG A 215 17.76 11.68 16.64
CA ARG A 215 18.33 12.37 17.79
C ARG A 215 17.31 12.77 18.86
N THR A 216 16.22 11.99 19.00
CA THR A 216 15.10 12.33 19.89
C THR A 216 14.48 11.09 20.51
N GLU A 217 14.09 11.22 21.77
CA GLU A 217 13.37 10.18 22.53
C GLU A 217 11.87 10.48 22.63
N TYR A 218 11.40 11.59 22.05
CA TYR A 218 10.03 12.09 22.23
C TYR A 218 9.03 11.59 21.19
N LEU A 219 9.46 10.82 20.18
CA LEU A 219 8.57 10.21 19.18
C LEU A 219 7.40 9.39 19.76
N PRO A 220 7.54 8.68 20.91
CA PRO A 220 6.41 7.97 21.54
C PRO A 220 5.23 8.86 21.89
N ALA A 221 5.43 10.18 22.04
CA ALA A 221 4.35 11.13 22.30
C ALA A 221 3.31 11.18 21.15
N THR A 222 3.66 10.71 19.95
CA THR A 222 2.74 10.60 18.81
C THR A 222 1.80 9.39 18.87
N LEU A 223 2.04 8.43 19.78
CA LEU A 223 1.27 7.18 19.90
C LEU A 223 -0.25 7.41 20.09
N PRO A 224 -0.72 8.30 20.98
CA PRO A 224 -2.14 8.51 21.17
C PRO A 224 -2.89 8.93 19.89
N LEU A 225 -2.24 9.74 19.04
CA LEU A 225 -2.81 10.16 17.76
C LEU A 225 -2.96 8.98 16.80
N VAL A 226 -1.90 8.16 16.67
CA VAL A 226 -1.93 6.96 15.81
C VAL A 226 -2.95 5.95 16.30
N SER A 227 -3.04 5.71 17.62
CA SER A 227 -4.04 4.85 18.23
C SER A 227 -5.46 5.31 17.92
N TYR A 228 -5.76 6.61 18.11
CA TYR A 228 -7.08 7.13 17.78
C TYR A 228 -7.39 6.94 16.29
N GLY A 229 -6.46 7.29 15.40
CA GLY A 229 -6.66 7.13 13.95
C GLY A 229 -6.98 5.69 13.55
N ILE A 230 -6.26 4.72 14.12
CA ILE A 230 -6.52 3.30 13.89
C ILE A 230 -7.91 2.89 14.43
N PHE A 231 -8.27 3.26 15.66
CA PHE A 231 -9.58 2.94 16.21
C PHE A 231 -10.73 3.56 15.40
N ARG A 232 -10.56 4.80 14.94
CA ARG A 232 -11.54 5.48 14.06
C ARG A 232 -11.77 4.72 12.76
N ILE A 233 -10.70 4.23 12.13
CA ILE A 233 -10.79 3.41 10.91
C ILE A 233 -11.53 2.09 11.19
N ILE A 234 -11.23 1.43 12.32
CA ILE A 234 -11.86 0.17 12.71
C ILE A 234 -13.38 0.35 12.93
N PHE A 235 -13.77 1.35 13.72
CA PHE A 235 -15.19 1.58 14.02
C PHE A 235 -15.98 1.92 12.76
N LYS A 236 -15.45 2.79 11.90
CA LYS A 236 -16.11 3.10 10.61
C LYS A 236 -16.25 1.89 9.70
N ALA A 237 -15.26 1.00 9.70
CA ALA A 237 -15.31 -0.23 8.94
C ALA A 237 -16.39 -1.19 9.45
N GLN A 238 -16.54 -1.30 10.77
CA GLN A 238 -17.51 -2.15 11.42
C GLN A 238 -18.95 -1.65 11.21
N GLU A 239 -19.14 -0.33 11.19
CA GLU A 239 -20.39 0.35 10.82
C GLU A 239 -20.76 0.16 9.34
N GLY A 240 -19.83 -0.32 8.49
CA GLY A 240 -20.06 -0.45 7.06
C GLY A 240 -20.13 0.88 6.31
N SER A 241 -19.70 1.98 6.93
CA SER A 241 -19.70 3.31 6.33
C SER A 241 -18.71 3.40 5.15
N GLY A 242 -18.99 4.25 4.16
CA GLY A 242 -18.05 4.64 3.08
C GLY A 242 -17.57 3.52 2.15
N ASP A 243 -16.73 3.87 1.17
CA ASP A 243 -16.27 2.93 0.12
C ASP A 243 -15.04 2.08 0.54
N GLY A 244 -14.60 2.22 1.80
CA GLY A 244 -13.48 1.48 2.37
C GLY A 244 -12.41 2.35 3.04
N PRO A 245 -11.27 1.75 3.44
CA PRO A 245 -10.27 2.42 4.28
C PRO A 245 -9.62 3.63 3.63
N VAL A 246 -9.43 3.61 2.32
CA VAL A 246 -8.86 4.75 1.58
C VAL A 246 -9.80 5.95 1.64
N ASP A 247 -11.12 5.71 1.52
CA ASP A 247 -12.13 6.77 1.64
C ASP A 247 -12.10 7.38 3.05
N PHE A 248 -11.99 6.55 4.09
CA PHE A 248 -11.86 7.04 5.46
C PHE A 248 -10.62 7.92 5.63
N VAL A 249 -9.47 7.49 5.12
CA VAL A 249 -8.21 8.24 5.26
C VAL A 249 -8.25 9.60 4.56
N PHE A 250 -8.93 9.70 3.41
CA PHE A 250 -8.92 10.93 2.61
C PHE A 250 -10.16 11.81 2.73
N ARG A 251 -11.27 11.29 3.26
CA ARG A 251 -12.53 12.03 3.35
C ARG A 251 -13.07 12.17 4.76
N ASP A 252 -12.63 11.35 5.71
CA ASP A 252 -13.06 11.55 7.10
C ASP A 252 -12.30 12.75 7.71
N PRO A 253 -13.01 13.81 8.12
CA PRO A 253 -12.38 15.03 8.63
C PRO A 253 -11.60 14.78 9.93
N VAL A 254 -12.02 13.79 10.74
CA VAL A 254 -11.34 13.44 11.99
C VAL A 254 -10.03 12.71 11.69
N VAL A 255 -10.03 11.75 10.75
CA VAL A 255 -8.81 11.05 10.33
C VAL A 255 -7.82 12.03 9.67
N LEU A 256 -8.29 12.96 8.85
CA LEU A 256 -7.45 14.01 8.26
C LEU A 256 -6.85 14.93 9.33
N MET A 257 -7.66 15.38 10.31
CA MET A 257 -7.21 16.21 11.41
C MET A 257 -6.13 15.51 12.24
N ILE A 258 -6.32 14.22 12.54
CA ILE A 258 -5.35 13.42 13.29
C ILE A 258 -4.07 13.20 12.47
N GLY A 259 -4.20 12.92 11.18
CA GLY A 259 -3.05 12.82 10.28
C GLY A 259 -2.25 14.12 10.24
N ALA A 260 -2.92 15.26 10.13
CA ALA A 260 -2.29 16.57 10.17
C ALA A 260 -1.62 16.84 11.53
N ALA A 261 -2.31 16.58 12.64
CA ALA A 261 -1.76 16.71 13.99
C ALA A 261 -0.52 15.82 14.18
N TRP A 262 -0.56 14.59 13.67
CA TRP A 262 0.57 13.67 13.72
C TRP A 262 1.76 14.16 12.91
N VAL A 263 1.55 14.69 11.70
CA VAL A 263 2.61 15.29 10.87
C VAL A 263 3.23 16.50 11.58
N VAL A 264 2.40 17.42 12.07
CA VAL A 264 2.86 18.62 12.78
C VAL A 264 3.65 18.23 14.04
N MET A 265 3.11 17.33 14.85
CA MET A 265 3.77 16.87 16.07
C MET A 265 5.10 16.16 15.77
N SER A 266 5.14 15.29 14.76
CA SER A 266 6.36 14.62 14.32
C SER A 266 7.40 15.63 13.85
N PHE A 267 6.99 16.61 13.04
CA PHE A 267 7.88 17.68 12.58
C PHE A 267 8.45 18.50 13.74
N LEU A 268 7.61 18.91 14.70
CA LEU A 268 8.05 19.66 15.88
C LEU A 268 9.06 18.87 16.71
N ILE A 269 8.79 17.58 16.96
CA ILE A 269 9.70 16.68 17.71
C ILE A 269 11.05 16.53 17.00
N LEU A 270 11.03 16.35 15.67
CA LEU A 270 12.24 16.20 14.86
C LEU A 270 13.01 17.52 14.68
N SER A 271 12.33 18.66 14.72
CA SER A 271 12.98 19.97 14.64
C SER A 271 13.61 20.41 15.95
N TYR A 272 13.10 19.93 17.09
CA TYR A 272 13.65 20.21 18.41
C TYR A 272 14.98 19.48 18.67
N SER A 273 15.26 18.39 17.94
CA SER A 273 16.46 17.56 18.11
C SER A 273 17.63 17.89 17.18
N GLN A 274 17.48 18.87 16.29
CA GLN A 274 18.57 19.40 15.45
C GLN A 274 19.33 20.51 16.13
#